data_AF-A0A1X7TZ37-F1
#
_entry.id   AF-A0A1X7TZ37-F1
#
_cell.length_a   1.000
_cell.length_b   1.000
_cell.length_c   1.000
_cell.angle_alpha   90.00
_cell.angle_beta   90.00
_cell.angle_gamma   90.00
#
_symmetry.space_group_name_H-M   'P 1'
#
loop_
_entity.id
_entity.type
_entity.pdbx_description
1 polymer ?
#
loop_
_entity_poly.entity_id
_entity_poly.type
_entity_poly.pdbx_seq_one_letter_code
_entity_poly.pdbx_strand_id
1 'polypeptide(L)'
;MSFYHFLILLSLSIQCCISHNIINVTEKNGLEQFLCYNDPPVVGDTLVVFYTNITHYISGNVSFCMINTTYSLNMTSNSLGPAIINCNQTGNHLHWPTTGFSFINVHNLTLQRLVFRGCGGFLKNSMNINSTVSPFHFSQYHSAVLLFPHINILLIENVTITSYYGFAVLAINPVNATINGLTINVTLDQVKPVSMYAYTGSGALIVFARDYITDAHTVLINNSLITKNIEDLRSQHYLKRPHYVQSYYSILSAAGLTVLYTQTNYSAIVFVLKTNFTKNQGAVLFLLHYNTSCGRTVFDEISFVHNMAKVKSSLSLLLMIDVSNVSFPLFLNRSVFDNNVLIQPESYPSSVVFIRLYNPFFQSRVDINFSNLVFTKTNVARTGSCIYAIDTGAQGQVLNI
;
A
#
# COMPACT_ATOMS: atom_id res chain seq x y z
N MET A 1 -26.85 23.47 24.71
CA MET A 1 -25.45 23.64 24.25
C MET A 1 -24.98 22.31 23.68
N SER A 2 -24.46 22.33 22.45
CA SER A 2 -24.27 21.16 21.60
C SER A 2 -23.14 20.24 22.08
N PHE A 3 -23.37 18.93 22.01
CA PHE A 3 -22.40 17.85 22.26
C PHE A 3 -21.09 18.04 21.46
N TYR A 4 -21.16 18.75 20.32
CA TYR A 4 -20.00 19.14 19.52
C TYR A 4 -19.06 20.13 20.20
N HIS A 5 -19.57 21.07 21.02
CA HIS A 5 -18.70 21.98 21.76
C HIS A 5 -17.97 21.27 22.90
N PHE A 6 -18.59 20.23 23.48
CA PHE A 6 -17.96 19.42 24.51
C PHE A 6 -16.82 18.54 23.94
N LEU A 7 -16.99 17.98 22.74
CA LEU A 7 -15.93 17.21 22.06
C LEU A 7 -14.73 18.08 21.63
N ILE A 8 -14.97 19.31 21.16
CA ILE A 8 -13.90 20.26 20.81
C ILE A 8 -13.13 20.67 22.07
N LEU A 9 -13.82 20.99 23.17
CA LEU A 9 -13.19 21.27 24.46
C LEU A 9 -12.44 20.05 25.02
N LEU A 10 -12.95 18.83 24.86
CA LEU A 10 -12.27 17.61 25.30
C LEU A 10 -10.98 17.35 24.49
N SER A 11 -11.01 17.59 23.17
CA SER A 11 -9.83 17.48 22.30
C SER A 11 -8.76 18.53 22.60
N LEU A 12 -9.14 19.72 23.05
CA LEU A 12 -8.23 20.78 23.50
C LEU A 12 -7.71 20.54 24.93
N SER A 13 -8.46 19.84 25.78
CA SER A 13 -8.05 19.54 27.17
C SER A 13 -7.08 18.36 27.32
N ILE A 14 -6.93 17.50 26.30
CA ILE A 14 -5.93 16.42 26.28
C ILE A 14 -4.53 16.96 25.90
N GLN A 15 -4.44 18.23 25.49
CA GLN A 15 -3.18 18.93 25.24
C GLN A 15 -2.55 19.52 26.52
N CYS A 16 -2.92 19.02 27.70
CA CYS A 16 -2.34 19.46 28.96
C CYS A 16 -1.25 18.47 29.39
N CYS A 17 0.01 18.93 29.36
CA CYS A 17 1.21 18.29 29.93
C CYS A 17 1.95 17.20 29.13
N ILE A 18 2.02 17.30 27.79
CA ILE A 18 3.12 16.67 27.05
C ILE A 18 3.90 17.80 26.34
N SER A 19 5.10 18.10 26.85
CA SER A 19 6.03 19.03 26.20
C SER A 19 6.48 18.40 24.88
N HIS A 20 5.85 18.80 23.77
CA HIS A 20 6.30 18.41 22.45
C HIS A 20 7.49 19.28 22.07
N ASN A 21 8.57 18.67 21.59
CA ASN A 21 9.62 19.42 20.91
C ASN A 21 9.08 19.91 19.55
N ILE A 22 8.96 21.22 19.38
CA ILE A 22 8.41 21.81 18.15
C ILE A 22 9.57 22.23 17.25
N ILE A 23 9.60 21.69 16.03
CA ILE A 23 10.61 21.97 15.03
C ILE A 23 9.94 22.63 13.83
N ASN A 24 10.23 23.91 13.62
CA ASN A 24 9.74 24.65 12.47
C ASN A 24 10.74 24.52 11.32
N VAL A 25 10.31 23.91 10.22
CA VAL A 25 11.11 23.84 9.00
C VAL A 25 10.77 25.05 8.13
N THR A 26 11.62 26.07 8.22
CA THR A 26 11.48 27.34 7.49
C THR A 26 12.48 27.49 6.35
N GLU A 27 13.43 26.57 6.24
CA GLU A 27 14.48 26.58 5.22
C GLU A 27 14.33 25.43 4.24
N LYS A 28 14.69 25.66 2.97
CA LYS A 28 14.52 24.69 1.88
C LYS A 28 15.16 23.32 2.16
N ASN A 29 16.32 23.29 2.80
CA ASN A 29 17.08 22.06 3.08
C ASN A 29 17.01 21.66 4.57
N GLY A 30 16.26 22.40 5.40
CA GLY A 30 16.21 22.15 6.84
C GLY A 30 15.61 20.78 7.18
N LEU A 31 14.68 20.29 6.35
CA LEU A 31 14.08 18.97 6.52
C LEU A 31 15.11 17.85 6.38
N GLU A 32 15.97 17.94 5.36
CA GLU A 32 16.97 16.93 5.09
C GLU A 32 18.00 16.86 6.22
N GLN A 33 18.49 18.01 6.67
CA GLN A 33 19.40 18.09 7.81
C GLN A 33 18.78 17.43 9.06
N PHE A 34 17.50 17.70 9.31
CA PHE A 34 16.81 17.15 10.46
C PHE A 34 16.55 15.64 10.37
N LEU A 35 15.97 15.14 9.28
CA LEU A 35 15.51 13.74 9.18
C LEU A 35 16.55 12.77 8.64
N CYS A 36 17.53 13.24 7.89
CA CYS A 36 18.45 12.38 7.13
C CYS A 36 19.87 12.39 7.70
N TYR A 37 20.29 13.49 8.36
CA TYR A 37 21.67 13.67 8.82
C TYR A 37 21.83 13.75 10.34
N ASN A 38 20.78 14.09 11.11
CA ASN A 38 20.85 14.06 12.58
C ASN A 38 20.65 12.63 13.11
N ASP A 39 21.47 12.23 14.08
CA ASP A 39 21.39 10.92 14.74
C ASP A 39 21.50 11.07 16.28
N PRO A 40 20.45 10.76 17.06
CA PRO A 40 19.09 10.43 16.62
C PRO A 40 18.33 11.67 16.14
N PRO A 41 17.49 11.57 15.11
CA PRO A 41 16.72 12.71 14.61
C PRO A 41 15.62 13.15 15.60
N VAL A 42 15.14 12.25 16.47
CA VAL A 42 14.02 12.51 17.38
C VAL A 42 14.39 12.09 18.80
N VAL A 43 14.50 13.07 19.71
CA VAL A 43 14.93 12.90 21.12
C VAL A 43 13.79 13.00 22.15
N GLY A 44 12.54 13.01 21.68
CA GLY A 44 11.32 13.09 22.49
C GLY A 44 10.09 13.20 21.60
N ASP A 45 8.89 13.31 22.16
CA ASP A 45 7.68 13.54 21.38
C ASP A 45 7.83 14.84 20.58
N THR A 46 7.74 14.74 19.25
CA THR A 46 8.16 15.81 18.34
C THR A 46 7.05 16.19 17.37
N LEU A 47 6.86 17.49 17.19
CA LEU A 47 6.00 18.08 16.16
C LEU A 47 6.87 18.85 15.16
N VAL A 48 6.92 18.35 13.92
CA VAL A 48 7.59 19.00 12.80
C VAL A 48 6.57 19.77 11.98
N VAL A 49 6.77 21.09 11.88
CA VAL A 49 5.85 22.01 11.20
C VAL A 49 6.50 22.53 9.92
N PHE A 50 5.88 22.23 8.78
CA PHE A 50 6.36 22.58 7.45
C PHE A 50 5.72 23.86 6.93
N TYR A 51 6.52 24.83 6.55
CA TYR A 51 6.02 26.05 5.94
C TYR A 51 5.59 25.82 4.49
N THR A 52 4.39 26.29 4.12
CA THR A 52 3.81 26.11 2.77
C THR A 52 4.33 27.10 1.72
N ASN A 53 4.95 28.20 2.13
CA ASN A 53 5.53 29.18 1.22
C ASN A 53 6.87 28.74 0.61
N ILE A 54 7.41 27.61 1.05
CA ILE A 54 8.64 27.01 0.53
C ILE A 54 8.40 25.57 0.09
N THR A 55 9.16 25.13 -0.92
CA THR A 55 9.32 23.71 -1.23
C THR A 55 10.50 23.17 -0.44
N HIS A 56 10.26 22.10 0.32
CA HIS A 56 11.27 21.41 1.11
C HIS A 56 11.97 20.39 0.21
N TYR A 57 13.27 20.54 0.03
CA TYR A 57 14.05 19.66 -0.84
C TYR A 57 14.81 18.62 -0.02
N ILE A 58 14.78 17.39 -0.52
CA ILE A 58 15.68 16.32 -0.08
C ILE A 58 16.63 16.02 -1.23
N SER A 59 17.93 16.08 -0.97
CA SER A 59 18.95 15.66 -1.91
C SER A 59 18.96 14.13 -2.04
N GLY A 60 19.10 13.62 -3.27
CA GLY A 60 19.14 12.19 -3.59
C GLY A 60 20.40 11.45 -3.12
N ASN A 61 21.09 11.95 -2.08
CA ASN A 61 22.38 11.43 -1.63
C ASN A 61 22.25 10.14 -0.81
N VAL A 62 21.07 9.86 -0.26
CA VAL A 62 20.75 8.64 0.48
C VAL A 62 19.52 7.97 -0.11
N SER A 63 19.46 6.62 -0.04
CA SER A 63 18.30 5.87 -0.48
C SER A 63 17.08 6.16 0.41
N PHE A 64 17.26 6.11 1.73
CA PHE A 64 16.22 6.42 2.70
C PHE A 64 16.76 7.35 3.78
N CYS A 65 15.97 8.34 4.16
CA CYS A 65 16.10 8.97 5.47
C CYS A 65 15.47 8.02 6.49
N MET A 66 16.28 7.54 7.43
CA MET A 66 15.89 6.52 8.40
C MET A 66 15.59 7.19 9.74
N ILE A 67 14.31 7.27 10.10
CA ILE A 67 13.83 7.84 11.36
C ILE A 67 13.50 6.67 12.29
N ASN A 68 14.45 6.27 13.12
CA ASN A 68 14.25 5.24 14.13
C ASN A 68 14.07 5.89 15.51
N THR A 69 12.87 5.81 16.07
CA THR A 69 12.56 6.40 17.38
C THR A 69 11.41 5.67 18.03
N THR A 70 11.39 5.60 19.36
CA THR A 70 10.27 5.07 20.13
C THR A 70 9.28 6.16 20.58
N TYR A 71 9.57 7.42 20.26
CA TYR A 71 8.71 8.56 20.60
C TYR A 71 7.60 8.77 19.56
N SER A 72 6.65 9.65 19.88
CA SER A 72 5.64 10.11 18.93
C SER A 72 6.23 11.16 17.99
N LEU A 73 5.85 11.09 16.70
CA LEU A 73 6.25 12.05 15.68
C LEU A 73 5.02 12.52 14.91
N ASN A 74 4.81 13.84 14.87
CA ASN A 74 3.80 14.46 14.03
C ASN A 74 4.46 15.37 13.01
N MET A 75 4.13 15.20 11.74
CA MET A 75 4.61 16.00 10.63
C MET A 75 3.41 16.65 9.95
N THR A 76 3.33 17.98 10.01
CA THR A 76 2.17 18.71 9.47
C THR A 76 2.54 20.02 8.79
N SER A 77 1.70 20.45 7.86
CA SER A 77 1.74 21.79 7.29
C SER A 77 1.40 22.87 8.33
N ASN A 78 2.06 24.02 8.25
CA ASN A 78 1.78 25.22 9.05
C ASN A 78 0.48 25.93 8.65
N SER A 79 -0.22 25.46 7.63
CA SER A 79 -1.45 26.08 7.12
C SER A 79 -2.52 25.02 6.81
N LEU A 80 -3.70 25.48 6.37
CA LEU A 80 -4.75 24.60 5.86
C LEU A 80 -4.37 23.92 4.53
N GLY A 81 -3.50 24.55 3.74
CA GLY A 81 -2.97 23.96 2.51
C GLY A 81 -1.82 22.98 2.79
N PRO A 82 -1.46 22.12 1.83
CA PRO A 82 -0.42 21.14 2.06
C PRO A 82 0.99 21.71 1.86
N ALA A 83 1.96 21.24 2.63
CA ALA A 83 3.37 21.55 2.44
C ALA A 83 4.02 20.58 1.45
N ILE A 84 4.91 21.07 0.58
CA ILE A 84 5.50 20.28 -0.51
C ILE A 84 6.90 19.82 -0.12
N ILE A 85 7.09 18.50 -0.10
CA ILE A 85 8.37 17.81 0.05
C ILE A 85 8.73 17.24 -1.32
N ASN A 86 9.82 17.73 -1.90
CA ASN A 86 10.26 17.37 -3.23
C ASN A 86 11.64 16.71 -3.18
N CYS A 87 11.71 15.45 -3.59
CA CYS A 87 12.97 14.71 -3.66
C CYS A 87 13.61 14.97 -5.03
N ASN A 88 14.77 15.64 -5.04
CA ASN A 88 15.49 15.96 -6.26
C ASN A 88 16.54 14.89 -6.55
N GLN A 89 16.65 14.48 -7.81
CA GLN A 89 17.83 13.76 -8.28
C GLN A 89 19.03 14.70 -8.28
N THR A 90 20.09 14.31 -7.59
CA THR A 90 21.40 14.95 -7.70
C THR A 90 22.26 14.11 -8.66
N GLY A 91 22.77 14.71 -9.74
CA GLY A 91 23.71 14.08 -10.68
C GLY A 91 23.12 13.48 -11.97
N ASN A 92 23.96 12.77 -12.73
CA ASN A 92 23.66 12.26 -14.09
C ASN A 92 22.74 11.01 -14.12
N HIS A 93 22.23 10.55 -12.97
CA HIS A 93 21.41 9.33 -12.86
C HIS A 93 19.91 9.64 -12.96
N LEU A 94 19.50 10.24 -14.09
CA LEU A 94 18.13 10.72 -14.36
C LEU A 94 17.02 9.64 -14.26
N HIS A 95 17.38 8.37 -14.11
CA HIS A 95 16.45 7.23 -14.15
C HIS A 95 16.40 6.45 -12.84
N TRP A 96 17.13 6.88 -11.81
CA TRP A 96 17.21 6.15 -10.54
C TRP A 96 16.24 6.77 -9.52
N PRO A 97 15.61 5.95 -8.65
CA PRO A 97 14.90 6.43 -7.47
C PRO A 97 15.74 7.45 -6.69
N THR A 98 15.07 8.44 -6.10
CA THR A 98 15.71 9.48 -5.27
C THR A 98 15.83 8.97 -3.83
N THR A 99 15.15 9.65 -2.91
CA THR A 99 15.16 9.36 -1.49
C THR A 99 13.74 9.06 -1.04
N GLY A 100 13.59 8.03 -0.21
CA GLY A 100 12.37 7.73 0.53
C GLY A 100 12.52 8.09 2.01
N PHE A 101 11.44 7.93 2.76
CA PHE A 101 11.39 8.11 4.20
C PHE A 101 10.98 6.81 4.87
N SER A 102 11.76 6.39 5.86
CA SER A 102 11.51 5.18 6.63
C SER A 102 11.31 5.53 8.08
N PHE A 103 10.12 5.27 8.62
CA PHE A 103 9.77 5.51 10.02
C PHE A 103 9.73 4.18 10.76
N ILE A 104 10.65 3.98 11.69
CA ILE A 104 10.93 2.69 12.32
C ILE A 104 10.63 2.78 13.81
N ASN A 105 9.84 1.84 14.33
CA ASN A 105 9.48 1.70 15.74
C ASN A 105 8.77 2.92 16.37
N VAL A 106 8.29 3.85 15.55
CA VAL A 106 7.61 5.07 16.02
C VAL A 106 6.31 4.67 16.73
N HIS A 107 6.13 5.15 17.96
CA HIS A 107 4.95 4.78 18.76
C HIS A 107 3.68 5.33 18.12
N ASN A 108 3.63 6.65 17.90
CA ASN A 108 2.54 7.32 17.20
C ASN A 108 3.12 8.19 16.07
N LEU A 109 2.80 7.85 14.83
CA LEU A 109 3.20 8.63 13.66
C LEU A 109 1.98 9.30 13.04
N THR A 110 2.01 10.63 12.92
CA THR A 110 1.02 11.39 12.17
C THR A 110 1.66 12.13 11.01
N LEU A 111 1.17 11.91 9.79
CA LEU A 111 1.52 12.65 8.59
C LEU A 111 0.28 13.39 8.09
N GLN A 112 0.29 14.72 8.09
CA GLN A 112 -0.91 15.50 7.80
C GLN A 112 -0.65 16.64 6.82
N ARG A 113 -1.47 16.76 5.76
CA ARG A 113 -1.40 17.85 4.76
C ARG A 113 -0.01 17.99 4.14
N LEU A 114 0.51 16.90 3.59
CA LEU A 114 1.83 16.85 2.95
C LEU A 114 1.70 16.42 1.49
N VAL A 115 2.57 16.95 0.62
CA VAL A 115 2.75 16.46 -0.75
C VAL A 115 4.17 15.93 -0.91
N PHE A 116 4.31 14.63 -1.15
CA PHE A 116 5.57 14.02 -1.54
C PHE A 116 5.65 13.94 -3.07
N ARG A 117 6.68 14.55 -3.65
CA ARG A 117 6.89 14.59 -5.10
C ARG A 117 8.28 14.11 -5.47
N GLY A 118 8.38 13.27 -6.50
CA GLY A 118 9.68 12.85 -7.03
C GLY A 118 10.41 11.83 -6.15
N CYS A 119 9.77 11.32 -5.10
CA CYS A 119 10.41 10.54 -4.04
C CYS A 119 10.38 9.04 -4.33
N GLY A 120 11.27 8.31 -3.66
CA GLY A 120 11.32 6.85 -3.67
C GLY A 120 12.73 6.35 -3.42
N GLY A 121 12.94 5.60 -2.33
CA GLY A 121 14.21 4.99 -1.96
C GLY A 121 14.24 3.51 -2.31
N PHE A 122 15.39 2.97 -2.71
CA PHE A 122 15.57 1.53 -2.90
C PHE A 122 15.43 0.76 -1.58
N LEU A 123 14.63 -0.30 -1.60
CA LEU A 123 14.42 -1.21 -0.47
C LEU A 123 15.60 -2.18 -0.25
N LYS A 124 16.53 -2.26 -1.21
CA LYS A 124 17.77 -3.02 -1.02
C LYS A 124 18.55 -2.43 0.16
N ASN A 125 18.92 -3.26 1.11
CA ASN A 125 19.66 -2.91 2.33
C ASN A 125 18.88 -2.06 3.36
N SER A 126 17.62 -1.69 3.11
CA SER A 126 16.89 -0.80 4.02
C SER A 126 16.26 -1.52 5.21
N MET A 127 16.17 -2.86 5.24
CA MET A 127 15.64 -3.61 6.39
C MET A 127 15.79 -5.14 6.29
N ASN A 128 15.81 -5.80 7.45
CA ASN A 128 15.75 -7.26 7.67
C ASN A 128 14.41 -7.91 7.26
N ILE A 129 13.58 -7.30 6.40
CA ILE A 129 12.32 -7.91 5.94
C ILE A 129 12.59 -9.19 5.13
N ASN A 130 13.77 -9.30 4.53
CA ASN A 130 14.24 -10.50 3.83
C ASN A 130 14.70 -11.63 4.78
N SER A 131 14.67 -11.42 6.09
CA SER A 131 15.26 -12.30 7.10
C SER A 131 14.16 -13.04 7.87
N THR A 132 13.95 -14.32 7.51
CA THR A 132 13.50 -15.46 8.34
C THR A 132 12.04 -15.94 8.37
N VAL A 133 10.98 -15.21 7.98
CA VAL A 133 9.60 -15.70 8.26
C VAL A 133 8.61 -15.71 7.10
N SER A 134 9.04 -15.36 5.88
CA SER A 134 8.17 -15.32 4.71
C SER A 134 8.95 -15.74 3.45
N PRO A 135 8.34 -16.46 2.49
CA PRO A 135 9.00 -16.73 1.20
C PRO A 135 9.16 -15.46 0.35
N PHE A 136 8.56 -14.34 0.74
CA PHE A 136 8.61 -13.09 -0.02
C PHE A 136 9.79 -12.21 0.40
N HIS A 137 10.54 -11.71 -0.57
CA HIS A 137 11.67 -10.78 -0.39
C HIS A 137 11.51 -9.55 -1.28
N PHE A 138 12.13 -8.44 -0.91
CA PHE A 138 12.29 -7.31 -1.81
C PHE A 138 13.53 -7.51 -2.68
N SER A 139 13.35 -7.43 -4.00
CA SER A 139 14.47 -7.40 -4.95
C SER A 139 15.19 -6.06 -4.89
N GLN A 140 16.38 -6.01 -5.52
CA GLN A 140 17.16 -4.77 -5.62
C GLN A 140 16.51 -3.63 -6.42
N TYR A 141 15.42 -3.91 -7.13
CA TYR A 141 14.71 -2.92 -7.94
C TYR A 141 13.50 -2.33 -7.23
N HIS A 142 13.10 -2.89 -6.08
CA HIS A 142 11.97 -2.37 -5.34
C HIS A 142 12.36 -1.10 -4.62
N SER A 143 11.43 -0.15 -4.63
CA SER A 143 11.57 1.13 -3.93
C SER A 143 10.28 1.49 -3.21
N ALA A 144 10.36 2.45 -2.27
CA ALA A 144 9.17 3.04 -1.66
C ALA A 144 9.39 4.51 -1.29
N VAL A 145 8.32 5.31 -1.31
CA VAL A 145 8.34 6.70 -0.80
C VAL A 145 8.26 6.71 0.71
N LEU A 146 7.24 6.08 1.27
CA LEU A 146 7.00 6.00 2.70
C LEU A 146 7.06 4.54 3.14
N LEU A 147 7.95 4.24 4.06
CA LEU A 147 8.18 2.91 4.62
C LEU A 147 7.89 2.93 6.13
N PHE A 148 6.98 2.07 6.57
CA PHE A 148 6.47 2.00 7.95
C PHE A 148 6.62 0.59 8.53
N PRO A 149 7.83 0.17 8.92
CA PRO A 149 8.05 -1.06 9.69
C PRO A 149 7.62 -0.88 11.15
N HIS A 150 6.77 -1.80 11.64
CA HIS A 150 6.44 -1.94 13.05
C HIS A 150 5.97 -0.63 13.71
N ILE A 151 4.99 0.03 13.08
CA ILE A 151 4.33 1.21 13.65
C ILE A 151 3.11 0.78 14.46
N ASN A 152 3.04 1.23 15.72
CA ASN A 152 1.91 0.94 16.58
C ASN A 152 0.68 1.74 16.15
N ILE A 153 0.76 3.07 16.12
CA ILE A 153 -0.30 3.94 15.63
C ILE A 153 0.19 4.77 14.44
N LEU A 154 -0.44 4.58 13.28
CA LEU A 154 -0.16 5.35 12.05
C LEU A 154 -1.40 6.16 11.65
N LEU A 155 -1.24 7.47 11.53
CA LEU A 155 -2.26 8.36 10.98
C LEU A 155 -1.71 9.09 9.75
N ILE A 156 -2.30 8.84 8.59
CA ILE A 156 -2.06 9.61 7.36
C ILE A 156 -3.33 10.36 7.02
N GLU A 157 -3.26 11.68 6.97
CA GLU A 157 -4.42 12.53 6.72
C GLU A 157 -4.15 13.58 5.64
N ASN A 158 -4.92 13.55 4.55
CA ASN A 158 -4.83 14.50 3.45
C ASN A 158 -3.40 14.59 2.87
N VAL A 159 -2.78 13.44 2.63
CA VAL A 159 -1.43 13.33 2.04
C VAL A 159 -1.54 13.02 0.55
N THR A 160 -0.71 13.66 -0.26
CA THR A 160 -0.58 13.37 -1.68
C THR A 160 0.82 12.84 -1.98
N ILE A 161 0.91 11.75 -2.73
CA ILE A 161 2.17 11.18 -3.22
C ILE A 161 2.07 11.12 -4.74
N THR A 162 2.95 11.86 -5.41
CA THR A 162 2.91 11.99 -6.87
C THR A 162 4.29 11.87 -7.49
N SER A 163 4.36 11.45 -8.75
CA SER A 163 5.63 11.38 -9.48
C SER A 163 6.66 10.54 -8.71
N TYR A 164 6.27 9.36 -8.24
CA TYR A 164 7.03 8.57 -7.28
C TYR A 164 7.67 7.33 -7.93
N TYR A 165 8.65 6.73 -7.24
CA TYR A 165 9.30 5.49 -7.62
C TYR A 165 8.96 4.36 -6.65
N GLY A 166 8.58 3.19 -7.19
CA GLY A 166 8.24 2.00 -6.40
C GLY A 166 6.86 2.09 -5.74
N PHE A 167 6.74 1.72 -4.47
CA PHE A 167 5.51 1.85 -3.70
C PHE A 167 5.35 3.28 -3.13
N ALA A 168 4.17 3.88 -3.25
CA ALA A 168 3.90 5.15 -2.59
C ALA A 168 3.85 4.98 -1.07
N VAL A 169 3.22 3.89 -0.61
CA VAL A 169 3.14 3.52 0.80
C VAL A 169 3.50 2.05 0.94
N LEU A 170 4.44 1.74 1.84
CA LEU A 170 4.77 0.40 2.26
C LEU A 170 4.67 0.31 3.79
N ALA A 171 3.65 -0.39 4.28
CA ALA A 171 3.47 -0.64 5.71
C ALA A 171 3.66 -2.12 6.04
N ILE A 172 4.43 -2.40 7.09
CA ILE A 172 4.77 -3.78 7.50
C ILE A 172 4.38 -3.94 8.96
N ASN A 173 3.47 -4.89 9.20
CA ASN A 173 2.84 -5.16 10.48
C ASN A 173 2.29 -3.90 11.18
N PRO A 174 1.54 -3.01 10.48
CA PRO A 174 0.89 -1.90 11.17
C PRO A 174 -0.12 -2.45 12.19
N VAL A 175 -0.04 -2.02 13.45
CA VAL A 175 -0.96 -2.49 14.50
C VAL A 175 -2.30 -1.76 14.39
N ASN A 176 -2.26 -0.42 14.35
CA ASN A 176 -3.44 0.42 14.19
C ASN A 176 -3.14 1.56 13.21
N ALA A 177 -3.54 1.42 11.95
CA ALA A 177 -3.31 2.44 10.92
C ALA A 177 -4.61 3.02 10.39
N THR A 178 -4.68 4.35 10.29
CA THR A 178 -5.73 5.09 9.62
C THR A 178 -5.12 5.96 8.52
N ILE A 179 -5.54 5.74 7.28
CA ILE A 179 -5.12 6.44 6.07
C ILE A 179 -6.37 7.08 5.47
N ASN A 180 -6.55 8.38 5.68
CA ASN A 180 -7.73 9.12 5.24
C ASN A 180 -7.33 10.24 4.27
N GLY A 181 -7.99 10.30 3.11
CA GLY A 181 -7.68 11.35 2.13
C GLY A 181 -6.32 11.19 1.45
N LEU A 182 -5.83 9.96 1.30
CA LEU A 182 -4.56 9.69 0.59
C LEU A 182 -4.79 9.77 -0.93
N THR A 183 -3.98 10.57 -1.61
CA THR A 183 -3.94 10.61 -3.08
C THR A 183 -2.62 10.03 -3.59
N ILE A 184 -2.66 8.94 -4.35
CA ILE A 184 -1.50 8.34 -5.03
C ILE A 184 -1.65 8.51 -6.53
N ASN A 185 -0.68 9.14 -7.18
CA ASN A 185 -0.71 9.38 -8.63
C ASN A 185 0.67 9.27 -9.29
N VAL A 186 0.89 8.21 -10.07
CA VAL A 186 2.09 8.09 -10.92
C VAL A 186 1.96 9.03 -12.13
N THR A 187 2.99 9.83 -12.37
CA THR A 187 3.03 10.74 -13.52
C THR A 187 3.76 10.03 -14.67
N LEU A 188 2.99 9.60 -15.67
CA LEU A 188 3.44 8.80 -16.83
C LEU A 188 4.71 9.31 -17.53
N ASP A 189 4.96 10.62 -17.51
CA ASP A 189 6.13 11.22 -18.17
C ASP A 189 7.47 10.85 -17.52
N GLN A 190 7.47 10.41 -16.26
CA GLN A 190 8.66 9.87 -15.58
C GLN A 190 8.85 8.36 -15.79
N VAL A 191 7.84 7.64 -16.29
CA VAL A 191 7.87 6.17 -16.42
C VAL A 191 8.52 5.74 -17.74
N LYS A 192 8.43 6.55 -18.80
CA LYS A 192 8.97 6.21 -20.14
C LYS A 192 10.46 5.81 -20.15
N PRO A 193 11.38 6.53 -19.48
CA PRO A 193 12.81 6.19 -19.56
C PRO A 193 13.28 5.11 -18.56
N VAL A 194 12.49 4.76 -17.54
CA VAL A 194 12.85 3.78 -16.49
C VAL A 194 12.44 2.34 -16.88
N SER A 195 11.75 2.20 -18.03
CA SER A 195 10.93 1.05 -18.46
C SER A 195 11.67 -0.23 -18.87
N MET A 196 12.98 -0.36 -18.63
CA MET A 196 13.68 -1.61 -18.94
C MET A 196 14.14 -2.39 -17.69
N TYR A 197 14.40 -1.74 -16.55
CA TYR A 197 15.04 -2.41 -15.41
C TYR A 197 14.58 -2.01 -13.99
N ALA A 198 13.79 -0.96 -13.77
CA ALA A 198 13.73 -0.33 -12.43
C ALA A 198 12.34 0.02 -11.87
N TYR A 199 11.24 -0.47 -12.45
CA TYR A 199 9.89 -0.30 -11.87
C TYR A 199 9.39 -1.60 -11.25
N THR A 200 9.72 -1.85 -9.99
CA THR A 200 9.07 -2.93 -9.23
C THR A 200 8.41 -2.33 -7.99
N GLY A 201 7.06 -2.36 -7.95
CA GLY A 201 6.22 -1.72 -6.94
C GLY A 201 5.43 -0.54 -7.51
N SER A 202 4.14 -0.48 -7.17
CA SER A 202 3.25 0.64 -7.47
C SER A 202 2.10 0.69 -6.46
N GLY A 203 1.47 1.85 -6.29
CA GLY A 203 0.37 2.02 -5.36
C GLY A 203 0.79 1.87 -3.90
N ALA A 204 -0.07 1.24 -3.10
CA ALA A 204 0.19 0.93 -1.70
C ALA A 204 0.41 -0.58 -1.49
N LEU A 205 1.32 -0.94 -0.60
CA LEU A 205 1.58 -2.30 -0.14
C LEU A 205 1.46 -2.37 1.38
N ILE A 206 0.60 -3.27 1.86
CA ILE A 206 0.46 -3.60 3.27
C ILE A 206 0.87 -5.06 3.45
N VAL A 207 1.79 -5.32 4.37
CA VAL A 207 2.29 -6.67 4.67
C VAL A 207 1.99 -7.00 6.12
N PHE A 208 1.38 -8.16 6.35
CA PHE A 208 1.23 -8.79 7.65
C PHE A 208 2.03 -10.08 7.65
N ALA A 209 3.19 -10.04 8.29
CA ALA A 209 4.06 -11.18 8.51
C ALA A 209 4.03 -11.61 9.98
N ARG A 210 4.51 -12.80 10.30
CA ARG A 210 4.65 -13.21 11.71
C ARG A 210 5.44 -12.14 12.47
N ASP A 211 4.89 -11.75 13.60
CA ASP A 211 5.44 -10.73 14.49
C ASP A 211 5.44 -11.28 15.92
N TYR A 212 6.14 -10.63 16.85
CA TYR A 212 6.05 -10.94 18.27
C TYR A 212 4.78 -10.37 18.90
N ILE A 213 4.23 -9.30 18.31
CA ILE A 213 2.96 -8.72 18.72
C ILE A 213 1.83 -9.65 18.26
N THR A 214 0.97 -10.06 19.20
CA THR A 214 -0.14 -11.00 18.94
C THR A 214 -1.51 -10.33 18.93
N ASP A 215 -1.57 -9.03 19.20
CA ASP A 215 -2.80 -8.25 19.20
C ASP A 215 -3.42 -8.20 17.80
N ALA A 216 -4.71 -7.84 17.71
CA ALA A 216 -5.37 -7.70 16.42
C ALA A 216 -4.84 -6.46 15.68
N HIS A 217 -4.42 -6.64 14.43
CA HIS A 217 -3.95 -5.56 13.58
C HIS A 217 -5.09 -5.02 12.72
N THR A 218 -5.23 -3.70 12.67
CA THR A 218 -6.29 -3.03 11.89
C THR A 218 -5.71 -1.92 11.03
N VAL A 219 -6.08 -1.91 9.75
CA VAL A 219 -5.79 -0.81 8.83
C VAL A 219 -7.07 -0.30 8.22
N LEU A 220 -7.30 1.01 8.28
CA LEU A 220 -8.41 1.69 7.62
C LEU A 220 -7.85 2.62 6.53
N ILE A 221 -8.17 2.35 5.27
CA ILE A 221 -7.98 3.26 4.15
C ILE A 221 -9.35 3.85 3.81
N ASN A 222 -9.48 5.18 3.86
CA ASN A 222 -10.75 5.87 3.66
C ASN A 222 -10.60 7.09 2.74
N ASN A 223 -11.65 7.41 2.00
CA ASN A 223 -11.76 8.63 1.19
C ASN A 223 -10.53 8.91 0.31
N SER A 224 -9.93 7.86 -0.25
CA SER A 224 -8.63 7.94 -0.93
C SER A 224 -8.80 7.88 -2.45
N LEU A 225 -7.81 8.41 -3.18
CA LEU A 225 -7.74 8.39 -4.64
C LEU A 225 -6.45 7.73 -5.10
N ILE A 226 -6.55 6.58 -5.75
CA ILE A 226 -5.41 5.83 -6.27
C ILE A 226 -5.53 5.81 -7.79
N THR A 227 -4.70 6.60 -8.48
CA THR A 227 -4.92 6.92 -9.89
C THR A 227 -3.67 6.80 -10.75
N LYS A 228 -3.87 6.41 -12.02
CA LYS A 228 -2.84 6.37 -13.08
C LYS A 228 -1.63 5.47 -12.79
N ASN A 229 -1.69 4.62 -11.78
CA ASN A 229 -0.61 3.73 -11.42
C ASN A 229 -0.50 2.57 -12.41
N ILE A 230 0.65 1.90 -12.43
CA ILE A 230 0.98 0.87 -13.42
C ILE A 230 1.58 -0.34 -12.72
N GLU A 231 1.01 -1.52 -12.97
CA GLU A 231 1.57 -2.80 -12.57
C GLU A 231 2.75 -3.19 -13.48
N ASP A 232 3.82 -3.74 -12.91
CA ASP A 232 4.88 -4.36 -13.71
C ASP A 232 4.37 -5.68 -14.32
N LEU A 233 4.31 -5.75 -15.66
CA LEU A 233 3.87 -6.94 -16.40
C LEU A 233 4.66 -8.22 -16.05
N ARG A 234 5.89 -8.10 -15.52
CA ARG A 234 6.70 -9.26 -15.10
C ARG A 234 6.10 -9.96 -13.88
N SER A 235 5.42 -9.23 -12.98
CA SER A 235 4.76 -9.80 -11.79
C SER A 235 3.73 -10.88 -12.19
N GLN A 236 3.05 -10.67 -13.31
CA GLN A 236 1.96 -11.52 -13.78
C GLN A 236 2.42 -12.89 -14.30
N HIS A 237 3.66 -13.03 -14.75
CA HIS A 237 4.18 -14.31 -15.21
C HIS A 237 4.22 -15.33 -14.06
N TYR A 238 4.52 -14.88 -12.85
CA TYR A 238 4.66 -15.73 -11.66
C TYR A 238 3.32 -16.16 -11.09
N LEU A 239 2.29 -15.30 -11.16
CA LEU A 239 0.92 -15.65 -10.78
C LEU A 239 0.35 -16.84 -11.56
N LYS A 240 0.91 -17.19 -12.72
CA LYS A 240 0.42 -18.32 -13.54
C LYS A 240 0.78 -19.69 -12.99
N ARG A 241 1.91 -19.79 -12.32
CA ARG A 241 2.52 -21.05 -11.90
C ARG A 241 2.72 -20.99 -10.40
N PRO A 242 1.71 -21.33 -9.59
CA PRO A 242 1.74 -21.12 -8.14
C PRO A 242 2.71 -22.07 -7.43
N HIS A 243 3.17 -23.15 -8.07
CA HIS A 243 4.34 -23.89 -7.62
C HIS A 243 5.60 -23.01 -7.62
N TYR A 244 5.67 -22.03 -8.53
CA TYR A 244 6.56 -20.89 -8.42
C TYR A 244 6.01 -19.79 -7.49
N VAL A 245 5.25 -20.10 -6.45
CA VAL A 245 5.00 -19.19 -5.31
C VAL A 245 5.41 -19.87 -3.98
N GLN A 246 5.96 -21.10 -4.03
CA GLN A 246 6.45 -21.87 -2.86
C GLN A 246 7.97 -21.78 -2.58
N SER A 247 8.83 -21.32 -3.50
CA SER A 247 10.28 -21.04 -3.32
C SER A 247 10.72 -19.54 -3.42
N TYR A 248 11.20 -18.89 -2.34
CA TYR A 248 11.89 -17.57 -2.32
C TYR A 248 11.55 -16.57 -3.47
N TYR A 249 10.49 -15.76 -3.35
CA TYR A 249 10.00 -14.83 -4.39
C TYR A 249 10.20 -13.37 -4.10
N SER A 250 10.45 -12.61 -5.16
CA SER A 250 10.28 -11.18 -5.08
C SER A 250 8.81 -10.82 -4.86
N ILE A 251 8.54 -9.83 -4.01
CA ILE A 251 7.19 -9.34 -3.75
C ILE A 251 6.49 -8.95 -5.06
N LEU A 252 5.27 -9.45 -5.23
CA LEU A 252 4.39 -9.09 -6.33
C LEU A 252 3.56 -7.86 -5.90
N SER A 253 3.22 -7.01 -6.87
CA SER A 253 2.46 -5.79 -6.60
C SER A 253 1.38 -5.58 -7.65
N ALA A 254 0.26 -5.03 -7.20
CA ALA A 254 -0.76 -4.40 -8.02
C ALA A 254 -0.42 -2.92 -8.29
N ALA A 255 -1.06 -2.34 -9.29
CA ALA A 255 -1.03 -0.91 -9.57
C ALA A 255 -1.67 -0.08 -8.44
N GLY A 256 -2.72 -0.61 -7.78
CA GLY A 256 -3.49 0.16 -6.81
C GLY A 256 -3.14 -0.16 -5.36
N LEU A 257 -3.61 -1.29 -4.87
CA LEU A 257 -3.40 -1.75 -3.50
C LEU A 257 -3.02 -3.23 -3.50
N THR A 258 -1.95 -3.54 -2.79
CA THR A 258 -1.52 -4.91 -2.50
C THR A 258 -1.62 -5.16 -1.01
N VAL A 259 -2.22 -6.28 -0.61
CA VAL A 259 -2.24 -6.74 0.79
C VAL A 259 -1.72 -8.17 0.85
N LEU A 260 -0.67 -8.37 1.63
CA LEU A 260 -0.05 -9.68 1.82
C LEU A 260 -0.26 -10.15 3.27
N TYR A 261 -0.92 -11.28 3.42
CA TYR A 261 -1.10 -11.98 4.69
C TYR A 261 -0.25 -13.24 4.71
N THR A 262 0.71 -13.28 5.63
CA THR A 262 1.56 -14.45 5.93
C THR A 262 1.67 -14.73 7.43
N GLN A 263 1.07 -13.88 8.27
CA GLN A 263 1.00 -14.04 9.70
C GLN A 263 0.13 -15.23 10.10
N THR A 264 0.50 -15.92 11.18
CA THR A 264 -0.27 -17.07 11.70
C THR A 264 -0.63 -16.93 13.17
N ASN A 265 -0.18 -15.86 13.82
CA ASN A 265 -0.23 -15.69 15.27
C ASN A 265 -1.11 -14.51 15.72
N TYR A 266 -1.68 -13.76 14.80
CA TYR A 266 -2.61 -12.66 15.08
C TYR A 266 -3.60 -12.45 13.94
N SER A 267 -4.75 -11.84 14.26
CA SER A 267 -5.75 -11.45 13.26
C SER A 267 -5.40 -10.10 12.64
N ALA A 268 -5.57 -9.96 11.32
CA ALA A 268 -5.34 -8.71 10.62
C ALA A 268 -6.52 -8.36 9.73
N ILE A 269 -7.05 -7.14 9.87
CA ILE A 269 -8.18 -6.65 9.07
C ILE A 269 -7.79 -5.36 8.35
N VAL A 270 -8.05 -5.31 7.05
CA VAL A 270 -7.90 -4.10 6.22
C VAL A 270 -9.27 -3.65 5.74
N PHE A 271 -9.70 -2.47 6.15
CA PHE A 271 -10.89 -1.80 5.66
C PHE A 271 -10.50 -0.79 4.59
N VAL A 272 -11.18 -0.83 3.44
CA VAL A 272 -11.00 0.13 2.36
C VAL A 272 -12.37 0.70 2.01
N LEU A 273 -12.59 1.94 2.42
CA LEU A 273 -13.89 2.60 2.36
C LEU A 273 -13.82 3.80 1.43
N LYS A 274 -14.88 4.06 0.66
CA LYS A 274 -15.06 5.31 -0.11
C LYS A 274 -13.83 5.69 -0.94
N THR A 275 -13.15 4.69 -1.48
CA THR A 275 -11.86 4.85 -2.17
C THR A 275 -12.02 4.63 -3.66
N ASN A 276 -11.42 5.53 -4.43
CA ASN A 276 -11.55 5.56 -5.88
C ASN A 276 -10.25 5.09 -6.54
N PHE A 277 -10.34 4.03 -7.33
CA PHE A 277 -9.28 3.54 -8.18
C PHE A 277 -9.56 3.96 -9.62
N THR A 278 -8.74 4.86 -10.17
CA THR A 278 -9.04 5.44 -11.49
C THR A 278 -7.88 5.39 -12.45
N LYS A 279 -8.12 5.02 -13.72
CA LYS A 279 -7.10 5.07 -14.79
C LYS A 279 -5.82 4.26 -14.50
N ASN A 280 -5.87 3.27 -13.60
CA ASN A 280 -4.73 2.40 -13.32
C ASN A 280 -4.57 1.36 -14.45
N GLN A 281 -3.33 0.92 -14.69
CA GLN A 281 -3.00 -0.08 -15.70
C GLN A 281 -2.46 -1.36 -15.05
N GLY A 282 -3.06 -2.51 -15.38
CA GLY A 282 -2.76 -3.81 -14.77
C GLY A 282 -3.76 -4.20 -13.67
N ALA A 283 -3.35 -5.09 -12.78
CA ALA A 283 -4.10 -5.47 -11.60
C ALA A 283 -4.18 -4.29 -10.67
N VAL A 284 -5.40 -3.89 -10.29
CA VAL A 284 -5.62 -2.74 -9.42
C VAL A 284 -5.58 -3.16 -7.96
N LEU A 285 -6.17 -4.31 -7.64
CA LEU A 285 -6.08 -4.93 -6.33
C LEU A 285 -5.39 -6.28 -6.40
N PHE A 286 -4.51 -6.54 -5.44
CA PHE A 286 -3.93 -7.86 -5.23
C PHE A 286 -3.93 -8.24 -3.74
N LEU A 287 -4.64 -9.30 -3.39
CA LEU A 287 -4.68 -9.87 -2.06
C LEU A 287 -4.03 -11.25 -2.09
N LEU A 288 -3.10 -11.49 -1.16
CA LEU A 288 -2.44 -12.77 -1.02
C LEU A 288 -2.60 -13.30 0.40
N HIS A 289 -3.15 -14.50 0.53
CA HIS A 289 -3.09 -15.29 1.76
C HIS A 289 -2.14 -16.45 1.53
N TYR A 290 -1.03 -16.48 2.27
CA TYR A 290 -0.07 -17.58 2.20
C TYR A 290 0.06 -18.25 3.56
N ASN A 291 -0.35 -19.51 3.64
CA ASN A 291 -0.31 -20.31 4.87
C ASN A 291 -0.94 -19.60 6.08
N THR A 292 -2.08 -18.92 5.85
CA THR A 292 -2.78 -18.15 6.89
C THR A 292 -4.29 -18.14 6.68
N SER A 293 -5.02 -18.20 7.79
CA SER A 293 -6.48 -18.01 7.86
C SER A 293 -6.88 -16.75 8.65
N CYS A 294 -5.90 -15.95 9.08
CA CYS A 294 -6.12 -14.85 10.03
C CYS A 294 -6.29 -13.47 9.39
N GLY A 295 -6.13 -13.37 8.07
CA GLY A 295 -6.29 -12.13 7.30
C GLY A 295 -7.72 -11.92 6.82
N ARG A 296 -8.14 -10.66 6.74
CA ARG A 296 -9.41 -10.25 6.14
C ARG A 296 -9.31 -8.88 5.50
N THR A 297 -9.84 -8.73 4.29
CA THR A 297 -9.99 -7.44 3.61
C THR A 297 -11.46 -7.13 3.36
N VAL A 298 -11.88 -5.92 3.72
CA VAL A 298 -13.25 -5.41 3.57
C VAL A 298 -13.22 -4.17 2.70
N PHE A 299 -13.87 -4.24 1.55
CA PHE A 299 -14.10 -3.12 0.65
C PHE A 299 -15.56 -2.71 0.70
N ASP A 300 -15.80 -1.40 0.87
CA ASP A 300 -17.14 -0.86 0.94
C ASP A 300 -17.21 0.52 0.29
N GLU A 301 -18.22 0.75 -0.55
CA GLU A 301 -18.37 2.02 -1.28
C GLU A 301 -17.14 2.39 -2.13
N ILE A 302 -16.45 1.39 -2.70
CA ILE A 302 -15.29 1.65 -3.57
C ILE A 302 -15.71 1.80 -5.04
N SER A 303 -14.92 2.57 -5.80
CA SER A 303 -15.14 2.71 -7.24
C SER A 303 -13.90 2.36 -8.05
N PHE A 304 -14.11 1.61 -9.13
CA PHE A 304 -13.13 1.34 -10.17
C PHE A 304 -13.58 2.00 -11.44
N VAL A 305 -12.91 3.08 -11.84
CA VAL A 305 -13.33 3.89 -12.99
C VAL A 305 -12.21 4.00 -14.02
N HIS A 306 -12.49 3.64 -15.28
CA HIS A 306 -11.53 3.75 -16.38
C HIS A 306 -10.21 3.00 -16.18
N ASN A 307 -10.18 1.93 -15.40
CA ASN A 307 -8.97 1.12 -15.25
C ASN A 307 -8.80 0.18 -16.46
N MET A 308 -7.57 -0.17 -16.76
CA MET A 308 -7.22 -1.01 -17.88
C MET A 308 -6.35 -2.19 -17.43
N ALA A 309 -6.91 -3.40 -17.41
CA ALA A 309 -6.13 -4.62 -17.21
C ALA A 309 -5.65 -5.14 -18.58
N LYS A 310 -4.33 -5.21 -18.79
CA LYS A 310 -3.74 -5.80 -20.01
C LYS A 310 -3.27 -7.23 -19.76
N VAL A 311 -3.34 -8.04 -20.80
CA VAL A 311 -2.71 -9.36 -21.03
C VAL A 311 -2.49 -10.16 -19.74
N LYS A 312 -3.38 -11.10 -19.42
CA LYS A 312 -3.23 -12.06 -18.29
C LYS A 312 -3.41 -11.44 -16.90
N SER A 313 -3.90 -10.20 -16.81
CA SER A 313 -4.25 -9.54 -15.55
C SER A 313 -5.75 -9.47 -15.31
N SER A 314 -6.15 -9.45 -14.04
CA SER A 314 -7.51 -9.18 -13.57
C SER A 314 -7.53 -7.82 -12.89
N LEU A 315 -8.66 -7.12 -12.81
CA LEU A 315 -8.70 -5.84 -12.09
C LEU A 315 -8.49 -6.06 -10.59
N SER A 316 -9.07 -7.12 -10.03
CA SER A 316 -8.90 -7.52 -8.64
C SER A 316 -8.54 -8.99 -8.57
N LEU A 317 -7.44 -9.29 -7.88
CA LEU A 317 -6.92 -10.63 -7.72
C LEU A 317 -6.89 -11.03 -6.24
N LEU A 318 -7.54 -12.14 -5.89
CA LEU A 318 -7.36 -12.83 -4.62
C LEU A 318 -6.63 -14.15 -4.89
N LEU A 319 -5.47 -14.34 -4.28
CA LEU A 319 -4.70 -15.57 -4.32
C LEU A 319 -4.58 -16.14 -2.91
N MET A 320 -4.91 -17.41 -2.75
CA MET A 320 -4.81 -18.12 -1.48
C MET A 320 -4.02 -19.40 -1.69
N ILE A 321 -2.95 -19.58 -0.91
CA ILE A 321 -1.99 -20.69 -1.04
C ILE A 321 -1.86 -21.37 0.31
N ASP A 322 -1.97 -22.71 0.32
CA ASP A 322 -1.80 -23.54 1.51
C ASP A 322 -2.71 -23.06 2.67
N VAL A 323 -3.96 -22.69 2.34
CA VAL A 323 -4.93 -22.17 3.31
C VAL A 323 -5.91 -23.26 3.75
N SER A 324 -6.29 -23.25 5.03
CA SER A 324 -7.36 -24.09 5.60
C SER A 324 -8.44 -23.21 6.22
N ASN A 325 -9.70 -23.55 5.95
CA ASN A 325 -10.90 -22.98 6.59
C ASN A 325 -10.84 -21.47 6.87
N VAL A 326 -11.08 -20.66 5.83
CA VAL A 326 -11.02 -19.20 5.94
C VAL A 326 -12.41 -18.60 5.79
N SER A 327 -12.93 -18.02 6.87
CA SER A 327 -14.23 -17.34 6.85
C SER A 327 -14.05 -15.87 6.45
N PHE A 328 -14.58 -15.48 5.29
CA PHE A 328 -14.63 -14.10 4.82
C PHE A 328 -13.27 -13.42 4.63
N PRO A 329 -12.29 -14.02 3.90
CA PRO A 329 -11.02 -13.34 3.62
C PRO A 329 -11.20 -12.08 2.78
N LEU A 330 -12.27 -12.03 1.99
CA LEU A 330 -12.64 -10.90 1.16
C LEU A 330 -14.14 -10.62 1.28
N PHE A 331 -14.45 -9.37 1.57
CA PHE A 331 -15.80 -8.81 1.53
C PHE A 331 -15.80 -7.58 0.62
N LEU A 332 -16.66 -7.56 -0.40
CA LEU A 332 -16.80 -6.44 -1.33
C LEU A 332 -18.28 -6.02 -1.38
N ASN A 333 -18.56 -4.79 -0.96
CA ASN A 333 -19.93 -4.27 -0.84
C ASN A 333 -20.09 -2.88 -1.46
N ARG A 334 -21.30 -2.58 -1.92
CA ARG A 334 -21.71 -1.25 -2.44
C ARG A 334 -20.70 -0.65 -3.43
N SER A 335 -20.11 -1.48 -4.28
CA SER A 335 -18.95 -1.10 -5.10
C SER A 335 -19.32 -0.97 -6.57
N VAL A 336 -18.68 -0.03 -7.26
CA VAL A 336 -18.98 0.31 -8.66
C VAL A 336 -17.77 0.06 -9.55
N PHE A 337 -17.99 -0.64 -10.66
CA PHE A 337 -17.04 -0.83 -11.75
C PHE A 337 -17.59 -0.13 -12.98
N ASP A 338 -17.04 1.03 -13.32
CA ASP A 338 -17.49 1.85 -14.45
C ASP A 338 -16.40 2.03 -15.51
N ASN A 339 -16.75 1.70 -16.76
CA ASN A 339 -15.92 1.95 -17.94
C ASN A 339 -14.51 1.36 -17.86
N ASN A 340 -14.36 0.17 -17.24
CA ASN A 340 -13.08 -0.52 -17.19
C ASN A 340 -12.87 -1.38 -18.44
N VAL A 341 -11.62 -1.54 -18.86
CA VAL A 341 -11.25 -2.29 -20.07
C VAL A 341 -10.33 -3.44 -19.71
N LEU A 342 -10.71 -4.66 -20.07
CA LEU A 342 -9.90 -5.86 -19.88
C LEU A 342 -9.48 -6.41 -21.24
N ILE A 343 -8.22 -6.19 -21.62
CA ILE A 343 -7.65 -6.60 -22.90
C ILE A 343 -6.88 -7.90 -22.67
N GLN A 344 -7.43 -9.04 -23.05
CA GLN A 344 -6.75 -10.33 -22.99
C GLN A 344 -6.77 -11.09 -24.32
N PRO A 345 -5.74 -11.91 -24.63
CA PRO A 345 -5.80 -12.85 -25.75
C PRO A 345 -6.94 -13.84 -25.54
N GLU A 346 -7.58 -14.29 -26.62
CA GLU A 346 -8.74 -15.21 -26.58
C GLU A 346 -8.51 -16.51 -25.81
N SER A 347 -7.26 -16.92 -25.62
CA SER A 347 -6.86 -18.15 -24.94
C SER A 347 -6.81 -18.05 -23.41
N TYR A 348 -7.10 -16.89 -22.81
CA TYR A 348 -7.01 -16.70 -21.36
C TYR A 348 -8.32 -16.21 -20.72
N PRO A 349 -8.64 -16.68 -19.50
CA PRO A 349 -9.80 -16.19 -18.76
C PRO A 349 -9.57 -14.73 -18.31
N SER A 350 -10.43 -13.83 -18.80
CA SER A 350 -10.50 -12.44 -18.37
C SER A 350 -11.64 -12.25 -17.39
N SER A 351 -11.37 -11.71 -16.20
CA SER A 351 -12.39 -11.41 -15.21
C SER A 351 -12.07 -10.12 -14.47
N VAL A 352 -13.13 -9.43 -14.01
CA VAL A 352 -13.00 -8.24 -13.18
C VAL A 352 -12.44 -8.62 -11.81
N VAL A 353 -13.03 -9.65 -11.18
CA VAL A 353 -12.52 -10.25 -9.96
C VAL A 353 -12.08 -11.69 -10.28
N PHE A 354 -10.82 -11.99 -10.00
CA PHE A 354 -10.25 -13.33 -10.16
C PHE A 354 -9.87 -13.87 -8.79
N ILE A 355 -10.41 -15.04 -8.44
CA ILE A 355 -10.11 -15.71 -7.18
C ILE A 355 -9.39 -17.01 -7.50
N ARG A 356 -8.25 -17.24 -6.86
CA ARG A 356 -7.46 -18.45 -7.03
C ARG A 356 -7.11 -19.10 -5.70
N LEU A 357 -7.45 -20.38 -5.57
CA LEU A 357 -7.03 -21.23 -4.45
C LEU A 357 -6.01 -22.25 -4.97
N TYR A 358 -4.91 -22.41 -4.23
CA TYR A 358 -3.83 -23.32 -4.58
C TYR A 358 -3.47 -24.20 -3.38
N ASN A 359 -3.42 -25.52 -3.62
CA ASN A 359 -3.19 -26.53 -2.59
C ASN A 359 -4.07 -26.31 -1.33
N PRO A 360 -5.40 -26.17 -1.51
CA PRO A 360 -6.29 -26.07 -0.36
C PRO A 360 -6.23 -27.37 0.46
N PHE A 361 -6.21 -27.28 1.79
CA PHE A 361 -6.28 -28.49 2.62
C PHE A 361 -7.59 -29.26 2.35
N PHE A 362 -7.56 -30.59 2.48
CA PHE A 362 -8.74 -31.45 2.26
C PHE A 362 -9.92 -30.95 3.12
N GLN A 363 -11.11 -30.84 2.50
CA GLN A 363 -12.34 -30.29 3.11
C GLN A 363 -12.22 -28.83 3.59
N SER A 364 -11.26 -28.06 3.10
CA SER A 364 -11.21 -26.63 3.41
C SER A 364 -12.38 -25.87 2.78
N ARG A 365 -12.91 -24.93 3.55
CA ARG A 365 -13.94 -23.99 3.11
C ARG A 365 -13.40 -22.57 3.07
N VAL A 366 -13.72 -21.85 2.00
CA VAL A 366 -13.43 -20.42 1.88
C VAL A 366 -14.72 -19.69 1.50
N ASP A 367 -15.19 -18.80 2.37
CA ASP A 367 -16.42 -18.03 2.16
C ASP A 367 -16.06 -16.62 1.69
N ILE A 368 -16.39 -16.23 0.47
CA ILE A 368 -16.15 -14.88 -0.07
C ILE A 368 -17.50 -14.19 -0.28
N ASN A 369 -17.59 -12.90 0.07
CA ASN A 369 -18.86 -12.18 0.00
C ASN A 369 -18.80 -11.00 -0.99
N PHE A 370 -19.74 -11.01 -1.93
CA PHE A 370 -20.02 -9.95 -2.88
C PHE A 370 -21.46 -9.48 -2.67
N SER A 371 -21.65 -8.18 -2.43
CA SER A 371 -22.99 -7.61 -2.24
C SER A 371 -23.11 -6.23 -2.87
N ASN A 372 -24.26 -5.93 -3.48
CA ASN A 372 -24.54 -4.62 -4.08
C ASN A 372 -23.45 -4.10 -5.02
N LEU A 373 -23.00 -4.95 -5.96
CA LEU A 373 -22.00 -4.57 -6.96
C LEU A 373 -22.68 -4.07 -8.23
N VAL A 374 -22.16 -2.99 -8.81
CA VAL A 374 -22.67 -2.41 -10.06
C VAL A 374 -21.56 -2.41 -11.10
N PHE A 375 -21.83 -3.03 -12.25
CA PHE A 375 -20.92 -3.04 -13.40
C PHE A 375 -21.56 -2.26 -14.55
N THR A 376 -20.92 -1.17 -14.98
CA THR A 376 -21.41 -0.31 -16.07
C THR A 376 -20.30 -0.15 -17.11
N LYS A 377 -20.63 -0.33 -18.39
CA LYS A 377 -19.71 -0.13 -19.54
C LYS A 377 -18.35 -0.83 -19.38
N THR A 378 -18.29 -1.92 -18.62
CA THR A 378 -17.05 -2.66 -18.39
C THR A 378 -16.89 -3.67 -19.53
N ASN A 379 -15.84 -3.50 -20.33
CA ASN A 379 -15.57 -4.34 -21.50
C ASN A 379 -14.64 -5.49 -21.11
N VAL A 380 -15.14 -6.72 -21.21
CA VAL A 380 -14.42 -7.95 -20.89
C VAL A 380 -14.45 -8.86 -22.12
N ALA A 381 -13.27 -9.32 -22.57
CA ALA A 381 -13.14 -10.12 -23.80
C ALA A 381 -13.90 -11.47 -23.75
N ARG A 382 -14.10 -12.04 -22.56
CA ARG A 382 -15.04 -13.14 -22.30
C ARG A 382 -15.95 -12.77 -21.14
N THR A 383 -17.24 -13.09 -21.25
CA THR A 383 -18.22 -12.91 -20.17
C THR A 383 -17.97 -13.90 -19.03
N GLY A 384 -17.77 -13.41 -17.80
CA GLY A 384 -17.76 -14.21 -16.57
C GLY A 384 -16.74 -13.72 -15.51
N SER A 385 -17.12 -13.74 -14.23
CA SER A 385 -16.15 -13.71 -13.11
C SER A 385 -15.59 -15.12 -12.95
N CYS A 386 -14.28 -15.33 -12.88
CA CYS A 386 -13.71 -16.68 -12.78
C CYS A 386 -13.18 -16.95 -11.36
N ILE A 387 -13.77 -17.91 -10.66
CA ILE A 387 -13.19 -18.53 -9.47
C ILE A 387 -12.46 -19.80 -9.92
N TYR A 388 -11.17 -19.91 -9.66
CA TYR A 388 -10.32 -21.02 -10.11
C TYR A 388 -9.64 -21.71 -8.92
N ALA A 389 -10.08 -22.91 -8.56
CA ALA A 389 -9.39 -23.75 -7.57
C ALA A 389 -8.47 -24.75 -8.29
N ILE A 390 -7.25 -24.96 -7.79
CA ILE A 390 -6.37 -26.06 -8.22
C ILE A 390 -5.97 -26.86 -6.99
N ASP A 391 -6.43 -28.10 -6.92
CA ASP A 391 -5.86 -29.13 -6.05
C ASP A 391 -4.81 -29.90 -6.87
N THR A 392 -3.63 -30.12 -6.31
CA THR A 392 -2.53 -30.87 -6.94
C THR A 392 -2.84 -32.36 -7.14
N GLY A 393 -4.01 -32.85 -6.71
CA GLY A 393 -4.50 -34.22 -6.95
C GLY A 393 -5.85 -34.35 -7.66
N ALA A 394 -6.66 -33.29 -7.74
CA ALA A 394 -7.96 -33.31 -8.43
C ALA A 394 -8.27 -31.95 -9.08
N GLN A 395 -8.81 -31.97 -10.30
CA GLN A 395 -9.22 -30.76 -11.01
C GLN A 395 -10.19 -29.95 -10.14
N GLY A 396 -9.79 -28.74 -9.75
CA GLY A 396 -10.70 -27.85 -9.02
C GLY A 396 -11.80 -27.34 -9.95
N GLN A 397 -13.00 -27.22 -9.38
CA GLN A 397 -14.17 -26.72 -10.10
C GLN A 397 -14.05 -25.21 -10.28
N VAL A 398 -14.38 -24.74 -11.49
CA VAL A 398 -14.44 -23.31 -11.82
C VAL A 398 -15.86 -22.83 -11.52
N LEU A 399 -16.05 -22.00 -10.49
CA LEU A 399 -17.31 -21.29 -10.30
C LEU A 399 -17.24 -20.00 -11.13
N ASN A 400 -18.07 -19.92 -12.16
CA ASN A 400 -18.25 -18.67 -12.90
C ASN A 400 -19.39 -17.88 -12.23
N ILE A 401 -19.11 -16.68 -11.71
CA ILE A 401 -20.14 -15.74 -11.18
C ILE A 401 -20.50 -14.73 -12.26
#